data_AF-A0A6P6CIE6-F1
#
_entry.id   AF-A0A6P6CIE6-F1
#
_cell.length_a   1.000
_cell.length_b   1.000
_cell.length_c   1.000
_cell.angle_alpha   90.00
_cell.angle_beta   90.00
_cell.angle_gamma   90.00
#
_symmetry.space_group_name_H-M   'P 1'
#
loop_
_entity.id
_entity.type
_entity.pdbx_description
1 polymer ?
#
loop_
_entity_poly.entity_id
_entity_poly.type
_entity_poly.pdbx_seq_one_letter_code
_entity_poly.pdbx_strand_id
1 'polypeptide(L)'
;MARVLIVGAGLTGSLCAALLKKETARPLHLVVWDKAGDSGGRMTTANSPHNPQSTVDLGAQYITRTPHYAKKHQSFYDELLVHGILKPLTSPIEGMVMKEGDCNFVAPQGISSIIKHYLKESGADIYFRQCVTQINLRNGKWEVFKETASPEQFDIVVLTMPIPQILHLQGDITNQASSEIGPSLVIHTTVPFGVTYLEHSIENVQELIFQQLETVLPGLPRPVATKCQKWRYSQVTNAAANYPGQMTLHLKPLLVCGGDGFTQSNFDGCIASALCVLEALKNHI
;
A
#
# COMPACT_ATOMS: atom_id res chain seq x y z
N MET A 1 0.03 2.03 -29.34
CA MET A 1 0.49 2.22 -27.95
C MET A 1 0.08 0.98 -27.17
N ALA A 2 1.03 0.22 -26.60
CA ALA A 2 0.68 -0.95 -25.81
C ALA A 2 0.13 -0.50 -24.45
N ARG A 3 -0.94 -1.15 -23.99
CA ARG A 3 -1.59 -0.83 -22.71
C ARG A 3 -1.24 -1.91 -21.70
N VAL A 4 -0.63 -1.52 -20.58
CA VAL A 4 -0.16 -2.43 -19.53
C VAL A 4 -0.94 -2.16 -18.27
N LEU A 5 -1.58 -3.20 -17.74
CA LEU A 5 -2.28 -3.15 -16.46
C LEU A 5 -1.39 -3.78 -15.37
N ILE A 6 -1.24 -3.05 -14.26
CA ILE A 6 -0.62 -3.55 -13.03
C ILE A 6 -1.71 -3.63 -11.97
N VAL A 7 -1.88 -4.83 -11.38
CA VAL A 7 -2.87 -5.05 -10.33
C VAL A 7 -2.16 -5.07 -8.98
N GLY A 8 -2.44 -4.05 -8.17
CA GLY A 8 -1.86 -3.80 -6.85
C GLY A 8 -0.98 -2.54 -6.84
N ALA A 9 -1.46 -1.49 -6.19
CA ALA A 9 -0.72 -0.27 -5.88
C ALA A 9 0.08 -0.40 -4.57
N GLY A 10 0.75 -1.55 -4.40
CA GLY A 10 1.76 -1.77 -3.36
C GLY A 10 3.17 -1.43 -3.86
N LEU A 11 4.19 -1.68 -3.04
CA LEU A 11 5.58 -1.38 -3.39
C LEU A 11 6.03 -2.04 -4.71
N THR A 12 5.84 -3.36 -4.87
CA THR A 12 6.23 -4.05 -6.10
C THR A 12 5.53 -3.48 -7.33
N GLY A 13 4.20 -3.29 -7.26
CA GLY A 13 3.43 -2.81 -8.41
C GLY A 13 3.74 -1.37 -8.80
N SER A 14 3.84 -0.47 -7.82
CA SER A 14 4.22 0.93 -8.06
C SER A 14 5.62 1.05 -8.65
N LEU A 15 6.58 0.29 -8.13
CA LEU A 15 7.94 0.27 -8.66
C LEU A 15 8.00 -0.34 -10.07
N CYS A 16 7.25 -1.41 -10.34
CA CYS A 16 7.12 -1.94 -11.71
C CYS A 16 6.62 -0.87 -12.69
N ALA A 17 5.61 -0.07 -12.29
CA ALA A 17 5.08 0.99 -13.13
C ALA A 17 6.16 2.06 -13.43
N ALA A 18 6.89 2.51 -12.40
CA ALA A 18 7.96 3.49 -12.54
C ALA A 18 9.10 2.98 -13.44
N LEU A 19 9.53 1.73 -13.22
CA LEU A 19 10.59 1.10 -14.01
C LEU A 19 10.18 0.90 -15.47
N LEU A 20 8.95 0.44 -15.74
CA LEU A 20 8.44 0.33 -17.10
C LEU A 20 8.49 1.68 -17.82
N LYS A 21 8.03 2.74 -17.17
CA LYS A 21 8.07 4.10 -17.73
C LYS A 21 9.50 4.55 -18.08
N LYS A 22 10.47 4.19 -17.23
CA LYS A 22 11.88 4.60 -17.37
C LYS A 22 12.65 3.78 -18.41
N GLU A 23 12.41 2.48 -18.49
CA GLU A 23 13.23 1.56 -19.31
C GLU A 23 12.65 1.27 -20.70
N THR A 24 11.41 1.65 -20.99
CA THR A 24 10.80 1.39 -22.30
C THR A 24 10.92 2.57 -23.24
N ALA A 25 11.53 2.36 -24.41
CA ALA A 25 11.64 3.38 -25.45
C ALA A 25 10.32 3.62 -26.22
N ARG A 26 9.38 2.66 -26.16
CA ARG A 26 8.09 2.76 -26.86
C ARG A 26 7.03 3.42 -25.98
N PRO A 27 6.07 4.18 -26.55
CA PRO A 27 4.94 4.69 -25.79
C PRO A 27 4.11 3.55 -25.19
N LEU A 28 3.99 3.55 -23.87
CA LEU A 28 3.13 2.66 -23.09
C LEU A 28 2.04 3.47 -22.39
N HIS A 29 0.83 2.92 -22.38
CA HIS A 29 -0.25 3.38 -21.51
C HIS A 29 -0.28 2.50 -20.26
N LEU A 30 0.21 3.03 -19.15
CA LEU A 30 0.25 2.33 -17.87
C LEU A 30 -1.03 2.59 -17.09
N VAL A 31 -1.64 1.52 -16.58
CA VAL A 31 -2.81 1.58 -15.71
C VAL A 31 -2.51 0.79 -14.45
N VAL A 32 -2.80 1.37 -13.28
CA VAL A 32 -2.64 0.69 -11.99
C VAL A 32 -3.99 0.59 -11.30
N TRP A 33 -4.40 -0.63 -10.96
CA TRP A 33 -5.64 -0.88 -10.21
C TRP A 33 -5.32 -1.39 -8.81
N ASP A 34 -5.99 -0.84 -7.81
CA ASP A 34 -5.98 -1.42 -6.47
C ASP A 34 -7.41 -1.51 -5.92
N LYS A 35 -7.68 -2.62 -5.22
CA LYS A 35 -8.96 -2.82 -4.53
C LYS A 35 -9.12 -1.89 -3.32
N ALA A 36 -8.01 -1.43 -2.78
CA ALA A 36 -7.97 -0.67 -1.54
C ALA A 36 -8.40 0.78 -1.74
N GLY A 37 -8.52 1.44 -0.60
CA GLY A 37 -8.98 2.80 -0.52
C GLY A 37 -8.00 3.87 -0.99
N ASP A 38 -6.73 3.49 -1.01
CA ASP A 38 -5.53 4.28 -1.26
C ASP A 38 -4.41 3.27 -1.60
N SER A 39 -3.30 3.77 -2.11
CA SER A 39 -2.06 3.06 -2.32
C SER A 39 -1.34 2.65 -1.02
N GLY A 40 -0.36 1.76 -1.15
CA GLY A 40 0.56 1.37 -0.09
C GLY A 40 0.48 -0.11 0.27
N GLY A 41 -0.70 -0.71 0.22
CA GLY A 41 -0.90 -2.12 0.61
C GLY A 41 -0.43 -2.36 2.05
N ARG A 42 0.53 -3.28 2.25
CA ARG A 42 1.17 -3.54 3.56
C ARG A 42 2.13 -2.43 4.02
N MET A 43 2.31 -1.39 3.22
CA MET A 43 3.02 -0.16 3.55
C MET A 43 2.04 1.01 3.60
N THR A 44 0.83 0.79 4.11
CA THR A 44 -0.19 1.83 4.24
C THR A 44 0.08 2.72 5.47
N THR A 45 -0.05 4.02 5.26
CA THR A 45 -0.10 5.04 6.31
C THR A 45 -1.55 5.46 6.48
N ALA A 46 -2.07 5.40 7.70
CA ALA A 46 -3.38 5.93 8.03
C ALA A 46 -3.28 7.34 8.61
N ASN A 47 -4.27 8.17 8.30
CA ASN A 47 -4.39 9.51 8.86
C ASN A 47 -5.53 9.53 9.88
N SER A 48 -5.41 10.35 10.90
CA SER A 48 -6.49 10.62 11.83
C SER A 48 -7.64 11.36 11.13
N PRO A 49 -8.90 11.00 11.39
CA PRO A 49 -10.05 11.74 10.87
C PRO A 49 -10.15 13.15 11.47
N HIS A 50 -9.51 13.41 12.62
CA HIS A 50 -9.54 14.72 13.28
C HIS A 50 -8.40 15.64 12.85
N ASN A 51 -7.27 15.08 12.38
CA ASN A 51 -6.13 15.85 11.91
C ASN A 51 -5.36 15.04 10.85
N PRO A 52 -5.45 15.39 9.56
CA PRO A 52 -4.76 14.67 8.48
C PRO A 52 -3.23 14.64 8.59
N GLN A 53 -2.62 15.55 9.38
CA GLN A 53 -1.19 15.57 9.66
C GLN A 53 -0.79 14.57 10.75
N SER A 54 -1.74 14.06 11.53
CA SER A 54 -1.53 12.99 12.50
C SER A 54 -1.63 11.66 11.77
N THR A 55 -0.49 11.03 11.53
CA THR A 55 -0.38 9.83 10.70
C THR A 55 0.24 8.67 11.46
N VAL A 56 -0.13 7.45 11.08
CA VAL A 56 0.42 6.22 11.65
C VAL A 56 0.63 5.17 10.57
N ASP A 57 1.82 4.59 10.53
CA ASP A 57 2.13 3.48 9.62
C ASP A 57 1.57 2.19 10.21
N LEU A 58 0.57 1.58 9.57
CA LEU A 58 -0.13 0.41 10.12
C LEU A 58 0.56 -0.92 9.80
N GLY A 59 1.42 -0.92 8.78
CA GLY A 59 2.11 -2.11 8.27
C GLY A 59 3.61 -2.02 8.48
N ALA A 60 4.41 -1.90 7.41
CA ALA A 60 5.85 -1.73 7.56
C ALA A 60 6.20 -0.47 8.38
N GLN A 61 7.10 -0.61 9.36
CA GLN A 61 7.44 0.47 10.30
C GLN A 61 8.73 1.23 9.92
N TYR A 62 9.73 0.49 9.44
CA TYR A 62 11.01 1.01 8.99
C TYR A 62 11.57 0.09 7.91
N ILE A 63 12.63 0.54 7.22
CA ILE A 63 13.33 -0.22 6.19
C ILE A 63 14.75 -0.49 6.69
N THR A 64 15.13 -1.77 6.72
CA THR A 64 16.50 -2.18 7.00
C THR A 64 17.22 -2.48 5.71
N ARG A 65 18.35 -1.82 5.49
CA ARG A 65 19.28 -2.08 4.40
C ARG A 65 20.47 -2.87 4.93
N THR A 66 20.65 -4.08 4.43
CA THR A 66 21.83 -4.90 4.74
C THR A 66 23.03 -4.49 3.88
N PRO A 67 24.26 -4.85 4.25
CA PRO A 67 25.45 -4.61 3.40
C PRO A 67 25.34 -5.18 1.99
N HIS A 68 24.61 -6.30 1.82
CA HIS A 68 24.36 -6.89 0.51
C HIS A 68 23.50 -5.97 -0.38
N TYR A 69 22.37 -5.49 0.15
CA TYR A 69 21.46 -4.61 -0.60
C TYR A 69 21.96 -3.18 -0.72
N ALA A 70 22.83 -2.73 0.18
CA ALA A 70 23.52 -1.45 0.06
C ALA A 70 24.30 -1.32 -1.26
N LYS A 71 24.83 -2.43 -1.79
CA LYS A 71 25.46 -2.47 -3.11
C LYS A 71 24.44 -2.79 -4.21
N LYS A 72 23.64 -3.84 -4.01
CA LYS A 72 22.77 -4.38 -5.07
C LYS A 72 21.63 -3.44 -5.46
N HIS A 73 21.04 -2.74 -4.50
CA HIS A 73 19.89 -1.85 -4.71
C HIS A 73 20.25 -0.38 -4.42
N GLN A 74 21.54 -0.02 -4.52
CA GLN A 74 22.07 1.29 -4.16
C GLN A 74 21.25 2.44 -4.75
N SER A 75 20.97 2.39 -6.05
CA SER A 75 20.26 3.46 -6.77
C SER A 75 18.88 3.75 -6.19
N PHE A 76 18.14 2.73 -5.74
CA PHE A 76 16.81 2.91 -5.15
C PHE A 76 16.89 3.61 -3.78
N TYR A 77 17.89 3.27 -2.97
CA TYR A 77 18.11 3.96 -1.70
C TYR A 77 18.57 5.40 -1.91
N ASP A 78 19.55 5.61 -2.78
CA ASP A 78 20.09 6.94 -3.06
C ASP A 78 19.02 7.87 -3.62
N GLU A 79 18.18 7.39 -4.54
CA GLU A 79 17.04 8.13 -5.07
C GLU A 79 16.06 8.56 -3.96
N LEU A 80 15.60 7.62 -3.13
CA LEU A 80 14.64 7.92 -2.07
C LEU A 80 15.21 8.83 -0.97
N LEU A 81 16.53 8.74 -0.71
CA LEU A 81 17.23 9.62 0.22
C LEU A 81 17.37 11.04 -0.34
N VAL A 82 17.75 11.17 -1.61
CA VAL A 82 17.89 12.48 -2.29
C VAL A 82 16.56 13.22 -2.34
N HIS A 83 15.45 12.52 -2.57
CA HIS A 83 14.11 13.10 -2.57
C HIS A 83 13.54 13.33 -1.15
N GLY A 84 14.29 12.96 -0.10
CA GLY A 84 13.85 13.10 1.29
C GLY A 84 12.67 12.21 1.69
N ILE A 85 12.35 11.21 0.86
CA ILE A 85 11.29 10.22 1.10
C ILE A 85 11.74 9.26 2.21
N LEU A 86 13.01 8.87 2.19
CA LEU A 86 13.66 8.16 3.29
C LEU A 86 14.61 9.06 4.05
N LYS A 87 14.73 8.81 5.35
CA LYS A 87 15.77 9.36 6.23
C LYS A 87 16.32 8.27 7.15
N PRO A 88 17.59 8.36 7.57
CA PRO A 88 18.13 7.45 8.58
C PRO A 88 17.28 7.47 9.85
N LEU A 89 16.99 6.29 10.40
CA LEU A 89 16.38 6.15 11.71
C LEU A 89 17.41 6.57 12.77
N THR A 90 17.07 7.58 13.56
CA THR A 90 17.92 8.12 14.63
C THR A 90 17.31 7.93 16.02
N SER A 91 16.01 7.68 16.10
CA SER A 91 15.32 7.41 17.35
C SER A 91 15.64 6.00 17.86
N PRO A 92 15.83 5.83 19.18
CA PRO A 92 16.08 4.51 19.76
C PRO A 92 14.85 3.62 19.64
N ILE A 93 15.07 2.34 19.32
CA ILE A 93 14.04 1.28 19.34
C ILE A 93 14.53 0.17 20.26
N GLU A 94 13.84 -0.02 21.39
CA GLU A 94 14.17 -1.08 22.34
C GLU A 94 13.94 -2.47 21.73
N GLY A 95 14.85 -3.41 22.02
CA GLY A 95 14.78 -4.79 21.50
C GLY A 95 15.16 -4.93 20.02
N MET A 96 15.58 -3.86 19.34
CA MET A 96 16.05 -3.93 17.97
C MET A 96 17.38 -4.69 17.87
N VAL A 97 17.39 -5.80 17.12
CA VAL A 97 18.61 -6.56 16.84
C VAL A 97 19.24 -6.03 15.56
N MET A 98 20.44 -5.48 15.68
CA MET A 98 21.24 -4.98 14.55
C MET A 98 22.35 -5.96 14.20
N LYS A 99 22.50 -6.27 12.91
CA LYS A 99 23.70 -6.96 12.42
C LYS A 99 24.75 -5.93 12.01
N GLU A 100 26.01 -6.35 12.00
CA GLU A 100 27.11 -5.49 11.59
C GLU A 100 26.89 -4.96 10.16
N GLY A 101 26.91 -3.64 10.02
CA GLY A 101 26.72 -2.94 8.75
C GLY A 101 25.27 -2.73 8.31
N ASP A 102 24.27 -3.18 9.07
CA ASP A 102 22.86 -2.84 8.81
C ASP A 102 22.60 -1.34 9.03
N CYS A 103 21.77 -0.74 8.18
CA CYS A 103 21.31 0.64 8.31
C CYS A 103 19.79 0.68 8.25
N ASN A 104 19.15 1.41 9.16
CA ASN A 104 17.69 1.55 9.18
C ASN A 104 17.24 2.93 8.71
N PHE A 105 16.10 2.95 8.04
CA PHE A 105 15.50 4.15 7.47
C PHE A 105 14.02 4.22 7.82
N VAL A 106 13.51 5.44 7.95
CA VAL A 106 12.09 5.74 8.11
C VAL A 106 11.64 6.69 7.02
N ALA A 107 10.33 6.76 6.78
CA ALA A 107 9.74 7.71 5.86
C ALA A 107 9.05 8.84 6.65
N PRO A 108 9.60 10.07 6.68
CA PRO A 108 9.09 11.15 7.52
C PRO A 108 7.65 11.58 7.20
N GLN A 109 7.16 11.29 5.99
CA GLN A 109 5.80 11.59 5.53
C GLN A 109 4.90 10.34 5.55
N GLY A 110 5.28 9.33 6.33
CA GLY A 110 4.65 8.01 6.37
C GLY A 110 5.21 7.07 5.31
N ILE A 111 5.28 5.77 5.63
CA ILE A 111 5.88 4.74 4.78
C ILE A 111 5.21 4.61 3.40
N SER A 112 3.93 4.97 3.28
CA SER A 112 3.20 4.98 2.01
C SER A 112 3.72 6.04 1.01
N SER A 113 4.48 7.03 1.46
CA SER A 113 5.08 8.06 0.60
C SER A 113 6.02 7.49 -0.46
N ILE A 114 6.68 6.36 -0.18
CA ILE A 114 7.52 5.63 -1.14
C ILE A 114 6.68 5.14 -2.33
N ILE A 115 5.51 4.58 -2.05
CA ILE A 115 4.61 4.05 -3.08
C ILE A 115 4.05 5.22 -3.90
N LYS A 116 3.64 6.31 -3.23
CA LYS A 116 3.13 7.53 -3.88
C LYS A 116 4.16 8.16 -4.80
N HIS A 117 5.45 8.15 -4.41
CA HIS A 117 6.55 8.60 -5.26
C HIS A 117 6.65 7.79 -6.56
N TYR A 118 6.77 6.46 -6.47
CA TYR A 118 6.89 5.63 -7.67
C TYR A 118 5.64 5.66 -8.56
N LEU A 119 4.45 5.71 -7.97
CA LEU A 119 3.21 5.91 -8.72
C LEU A 119 3.23 7.24 -9.50
N LYS A 120 3.65 8.33 -8.86
CA LYS A 120 3.80 9.64 -9.52
C LYS A 120 4.83 9.59 -10.65
N GLU A 121 6.00 9.00 -10.43
CA GLU A 121 7.05 8.87 -11.45
C GLU A 121 6.61 8.04 -12.66
N SER A 122 5.78 7.01 -12.44
CA SER A 122 5.27 6.17 -13.53
C SER A 122 4.38 6.93 -14.51
N GLY A 123 3.69 7.99 -14.06
CA GLY A 123 2.65 8.68 -14.83
C GLY A 123 1.48 7.78 -15.22
N ALA A 124 1.26 6.68 -14.50
CA ALA A 124 0.18 5.74 -14.77
C ALA A 124 -1.19 6.33 -14.37
N ASP A 125 -2.25 5.88 -15.06
CA ASP A 125 -3.63 6.14 -14.62
C ASP A 125 -3.96 5.20 -13.47
N ILE A 126 -4.19 5.78 -12.28
CA ILE A 126 -4.39 5.02 -11.06
C ILE A 126 -5.85 5.07 -10.65
N TYR A 127 -6.44 3.89 -10.49
CA TYR A 127 -7.85 3.74 -10.15
C TYR A 127 -7.96 3.04 -8.80
N PHE A 128 -8.24 3.83 -7.76
CA PHE A 128 -8.70 3.38 -6.45
C PHE A 128 -10.21 3.46 -6.37
N ARG A 129 -10.81 2.72 -5.42
CA ARG A 129 -12.23 2.84 -5.00
C ARG A 129 -13.18 3.31 -6.10
N GLN A 130 -13.10 2.78 -7.31
CA GLN A 130 -13.97 3.28 -8.38
C GLN A 130 -15.41 2.92 -7.98
N CYS A 131 -16.12 3.93 -7.46
CA CYS A 131 -17.39 3.81 -6.76
C CYS A 131 -18.36 4.76 -7.45
N VAL A 132 -19.36 4.16 -8.09
CA VAL A 132 -20.32 4.85 -8.95
C VAL A 132 -21.55 5.23 -8.13
N THR A 133 -22.04 6.46 -8.31
CA THR A 133 -23.18 6.98 -7.56
C THR A 133 -24.51 6.76 -8.29
N GLN A 134 -24.53 6.86 -9.61
CA GLN A 134 -25.75 6.64 -10.41
C GLN A 134 -25.41 6.21 -11.85
N ILE A 135 -26.22 5.33 -12.44
CA ILE A 135 -26.11 4.88 -13.84
C ILE A 135 -27.49 4.97 -14.48
N ASN A 136 -27.60 5.68 -15.61
CA ASN A 136 -28.87 5.84 -16.34
C ASN A 136 -28.69 5.41 -17.82
N LEU A 137 -29.70 4.79 -18.44
CA LEU A 137 -29.70 4.47 -19.88
C LEU A 137 -30.40 5.56 -20.67
N ARG A 138 -29.69 6.21 -21.60
CA ARG A 138 -30.24 7.24 -22.50
C ARG A 138 -29.70 7.08 -23.91
N ASN A 139 -30.58 7.13 -24.92
CA ASN A 139 -30.22 7.11 -26.34
C ASN A 139 -29.27 5.95 -26.75
N GLY A 140 -29.42 4.77 -26.14
CA GLY A 140 -28.60 3.60 -26.43
C GLY A 140 -27.21 3.58 -25.79
N LYS A 141 -26.91 4.49 -24.85
CA LYS A 141 -25.66 4.54 -24.06
C LYS A 141 -25.92 4.73 -22.57
N TRP A 142 -25.00 4.28 -21.73
CA TRP A 142 -25.05 4.43 -20.29
C TRP A 142 -24.38 5.73 -19.85
N GLU A 143 -25.10 6.58 -19.16
CA GLU A 143 -24.55 7.76 -18.49
C GLU A 143 -24.16 7.38 -17.05
N VAL A 144 -22.87 7.44 -16.75
CA VAL A 144 -22.31 7.15 -15.42
C VAL A 144 -22.02 8.46 -14.72
N PHE A 145 -22.68 8.63 -13.60
CA PHE A 145 -22.54 9.80 -12.75
C PHE A 145 -21.50 9.46 -11.69
N LYS A 146 -20.50 10.33 -11.61
CA LYS A 146 -19.55 10.41 -10.50
C LYS A 146 -20.03 11.54 -9.60
N GLU A 147 -19.71 11.46 -8.33
CA GLU A 147 -20.24 12.34 -7.28
C GLU A 147 -20.08 13.85 -7.56
N THR A 148 -19.12 14.25 -8.40
CA THR A 148 -18.87 15.66 -8.73
C THR A 148 -18.49 15.94 -10.19
N ALA A 149 -18.91 15.12 -11.16
CA ALA A 149 -18.62 15.37 -12.57
C ALA A 149 -19.87 15.29 -13.44
N SER A 150 -19.83 16.00 -14.58
CA SER A 150 -20.81 15.81 -15.65
C SER A 150 -20.84 14.33 -16.05
N PRO A 151 -22.03 13.76 -16.31
CA PRO A 151 -22.16 12.35 -16.65
C PRO A 151 -21.31 12.03 -17.88
N GLU A 152 -20.53 10.96 -17.77
CA GLU A 152 -19.78 10.43 -18.90
C GLU A 152 -20.58 9.30 -19.54
N GLN A 153 -20.62 9.28 -20.87
CA GLN A 153 -21.35 8.27 -21.63
C GLN A 153 -20.43 7.09 -21.98
N PHE A 154 -20.91 5.90 -21.67
CA PHE A 154 -20.22 4.64 -21.87
C PHE A 154 -21.16 3.66 -22.56
N ASP A 155 -20.64 2.83 -23.46
CA ASP A 155 -21.46 1.81 -24.12
C ASP A 155 -21.76 0.62 -23.18
N ILE A 156 -20.99 0.43 -22.08
CA ILE A 156 -21.17 -0.62 -21.03
C ILE A 156 -20.64 -0.14 -19.66
N VAL A 157 -21.29 -0.50 -18.54
CA VAL A 157 -20.90 -0.14 -17.14
C VAL A 157 -21.01 -1.34 -16.19
N VAL A 158 -20.04 -1.53 -15.27
CA VAL A 158 -20.01 -2.65 -14.29
C VAL A 158 -19.60 -2.15 -12.90
N LEU A 159 -20.37 -2.50 -11.85
CA LEU A 159 -20.15 -2.09 -10.45
C LEU A 159 -19.88 -3.28 -9.53
N THR A 160 -18.95 -3.15 -8.58
CA THR A 160 -18.47 -4.29 -7.76
C THR A 160 -18.26 -3.98 -6.26
N MET A 161 -19.04 -3.09 -5.63
CA MET A 161 -18.92 -2.77 -4.19
C MET A 161 -19.99 -3.44 -3.29
N PRO A 162 -19.73 -3.65 -1.97
CA PRO A 162 -20.61 -4.43 -1.09
C PRO A 162 -21.89 -3.71 -0.59
N ILE A 163 -23.00 -4.45 -0.58
CA ILE A 163 -24.40 -3.98 -0.38
C ILE A 163 -24.69 -3.15 0.91
N PRO A 164 -24.07 -3.35 2.09
CA PRO A 164 -24.43 -2.59 3.28
C PRO A 164 -24.09 -1.08 3.24
N GLN A 165 -23.22 -0.64 2.32
CA GLN A 165 -22.80 0.76 2.19
C GLN A 165 -23.83 1.66 1.48
N ILE A 166 -24.87 1.06 0.90
CA ILE A 166 -25.89 1.78 0.11
C ILE A 166 -27.01 2.34 1.00
N LEU A 167 -27.15 1.91 2.26
CA LEU A 167 -28.40 2.09 3.02
C LEU A 167 -28.40 3.10 4.19
N HIS A 168 -27.31 3.85 4.49
CA HIS A 168 -27.27 4.69 5.73
C HIS A 168 -26.53 6.05 5.62
N LEU A 169 -26.93 6.96 4.74
CA LEU A 169 -26.35 8.33 4.70
C LEU A 169 -27.41 9.43 4.89
N GLN A 170 -27.26 10.28 5.94
CA GLN A 170 -27.51 11.75 6.02
C GLN A 170 -26.72 12.44 7.19
N GLY A 171 -26.45 13.77 7.08
CA GLY A 171 -25.57 14.67 7.91
C GLY A 171 -26.21 15.29 9.19
N ASP A 172 -25.67 16.30 9.91
CA ASP A 172 -24.62 17.35 9.74
C ASP A 172 -23.61 17.38 10.93
N ILE A 173 -22.31 17.69 10.70
CA ILE A 173 -21.36 18.05 11.78
C ILE A 173 -20.37 19.16 11.37
N THR A 174 -20.29 20.14 12.27
CA THR A 174 -19.43 21.34 12.31
C THR A 174 -17.94 21.04 12.47
N ASN A 175 -17.09 21.79 11.76
CA ASN A 175 -15.64 21.82 11.93
C ASN A 175 -15.22 22.77 13.08
N GLN A 176 -14.66 22.20 14.14
CA GLN A 176 -13.58 22.83 14.89
C GLN A 176 -12.43 21.82 14.97
N ALA A 177 -11.40 22.02 14.15
CA ALA A 177 -10.15 21.26 14.24
C ALA A 177 -9.27 21.93 15.29
N SER A 178 -8.90 21.21 16.36
CA SER A 178 -7.79 21.62 17.21
C SER A 178 -6.48 21.45 16.43
N SER A 179 -5.61 22.46 16.50
CA SER A 179 -4.33 22.52 15.78
C SER A 179 -3.21 21.71 16.43
N GLU A 180 -3.50 20.90 17.44
CA GLU A 180 -2.50 20.09 18.12
C GLU A 180 -2.37 18.75 17.42
N ILE A 181 -1.19 18.48 16.86
CA ILE A 181 -0.80 17.15 16.38
C ILE A 181 -0.56 16.31 17.63
N GLY A 182 -1.57 15.56 18.06
CA GLY A 182 -1.44 14.58 19.13
C GLY A 182 -0.53 13.42 18.73
N PRO A 183 0.10 12.73 19.70
CA PRO A 183 0.93 11.56 19.43
C PRO A 183 0.09 10.45 18.79
N SER A 184 0.70 9.68 17.89
CA SER A 184 0.11 8.47 17.33
C SER A 184 0.81 7.24 17.88
N LEU A 185 0.05 6.19 18.16
CA LEU A 185 0.55 4.90 18.64
C LEU A 185 0.15 3.80 17.66
N VAL A 186 1.10 2.93 17.33
CA VAL A 186 0.87 1.71 16.54
C VAL A 186 1.22 0.49 17.37
N ILE A 187 0.39 -0.54 17.27
CA ILE A 187 0.57 -1.80 18.00
C ILE A 187 0.46 -2.92 16.98
N HIS A 188 1.48 -3.79 16.94
CA HIS A 188 1.42 -5.04 16.18
C HIS A 188 1.23 -6.20 17.15
N THR A 189 0.24 -7.05 16.85
CA THR A 189 0.01 -8.28 17.60
C THR A 189 0.96 -9.38 17.13
N THR A 190 1.07 -10.43 17.94
CA THR A 190 1.85 -11.61 17.57
C THR A 190 1.14 -12.42 16.49
N VAL A 191 1.89 -13.23 15.72
CA VAL A 191 1.31 -14.12 14.71
C VAL A 191 0.28 -15.09 15.31
N PRO A 192 0.53 -15.78 16.45
CA PRO A 192 -0.47 -16.65 17.06
C PRO A 192 -1.77 -15.92 17.40
N PHE A 193 -1.69 -14.71 17.97
CA PHE A 193 -2.88 -13.90 18.24
C PHE A 193 -3.63 -13.56 16.95
N GLY A 194 -2.91 -13.12 15.91
CA GLY A 194 -3.50 -12.81 14.60
C GLY A 194 -4.24 -14.00 13.97
N VAL A 195 -3.70 -15.21 14.10
CA VAL A 195 -4.34 -16.45 13.61
C VAL A 195 -5.59 -16.78 14.43
N THR A 196 -5.50 -16.74 15.77
CA THR A 196 -6.62 -17.06 16.67
C THR A 196 -7.82 -16.14 16.45
N TYR A 197 -7.59 -14.83 16.30
CA TYR A 197 -8.66 -13.84 16.23
C TYR A 197 -8.96 -13.34 14.81
N LEU A 198 -8.46 -14.04 13.78
CA LEU A 198 -8.57 -13.62 12.39
C LEU A 198 -10.03 -13.36 11.95
N GLU A 199 -10.93 -14.26 12.35
CA GLU A 199 -12.35 -14.22 11.98
C GLU A 199 -13.26 -13.57 13.05
N HIS A 200 -12.69 -13.10 14.17
CA HIS A 200 -13.45 -12.37 15.20
C HIS A 200 -13.87 -10.97 14.71
N SER A 201 -14.81 -10.29 15.37
CA SER A 201 -15.13 -8.90 15.01
C SER A 201 -13.94 -7.96 15.29
N ILE A 202 -13.85 -6.85 14.55
CA ILE A 202 -12.77 -5.87 14.74
C ILE A 202 -12.87 -5.24 16.13
N GLU A 203 -14.08 -5.02 16.62
CA GLU A 203 -14.40 -4.41 17.91
C GLU A 203 -13.88 -5.28 19.06
N ASN A 204 -14.14 -6.59 19.00
CA ASN A 204 -13.64 -7.56 19.98
C ASN A 204 -12.11 -7.60 19.98
N VAL A 205 -11.50 -7.70 18.80
CA VAL A 205 -10.02 -7.68 18.68
C VAL A 205 -9.42 -6.40 19.24
N GLN A 206 -10.04 -5.26 18.95
CA GLN A 206 -9.60 -3.96 19.44
C GLN A 206 -9.67 -3.92 20.98
N GLU A 207 -10.76 -4.38 21.58
CA GLU A 207 -10.92 -4.44 23.03
C GLU A 207 -9.84 -5.29 23.71
N LEU A 208 -9.55 -6.48 23.18
CA LEU A 208 -8.48 -7.34 23.67
C LEU A 208 -7.10 -6.67 23.59
N ILE A 209 -6.83 -5.94 22.51
CA ILE A 209 -5.59 -5.18 22.34
C ILE A 209 -5.51 -4.06 23.38
N PHE A 210 -6.61 -3.32 23.63
CA PHE A 210 -6.64 -2.26 24.63
C PHE A 210 -6.42 -2.78 26.06
N GLN A 211 -7.02 -3.92 26.41
CA GLN A 211 -6.80 -4.55 27.71
C GLN A 211 -5.32 -4.92 27.91
N GLN A 212 -4.69 -5.49 26.88
CA GLN A 212 -3.26 -5.81 26.94
C GLN A 212 -2.38 -4.55 26.95
N LEU A 213 -2.76 -3.50 26.21
CA LEU A 213 -2.03 -2.24 26.18
C LEU A 213 -1.95 -1.59 27.57
N GLU A 214 -3.06 -1.56 28.32
CA GLU A 214 -3.07 -1.01 29.69
C GLU A 214 -2.13 -1.79 30.63
N THR A 215 -1.93 -3.09 30.37
CA THR A 215 -0.99 -3.91 31.14
C THR A 215 0.46 -3.57 30.81
N VAL A 216 0.76 -3.24 29.55
CA VAL A 216 2.13 -2.97 29.07
C VAL A 216 2.54 -1.50 29.29
N LEU A 217 1.62 -0.57 29.04
CA LEU A 217 1.79 0.88 29.17
C LEU A 217 0.60 1.48 29.95
N PRO A 218 0.57 1.35 31.28
CA PRO A 218 -0.55 1.82 32.09
C PRO A 218 -0.64 3.35 32.10
N GLY A 219 -1.87 3.87 32.23
CA GLY A 219 -2.12 5.30 32.39
C GLY A 219 -2.10 6.13 31.10
N LEU A 220 -2.16 5.49 29.94
CA LEU A 220 -2.35 6.21 28.66
C LEU A 220 -3.74 6.87 28.61
N PRO A 221 -3.85 8.08 28.04
CA PRO A 221 -5.15 8.72 27.86
C PRO A 221 -5.99 7.93 26.84
N ARG A 222 -7.32 8.10 26.91
CA ARG A 222 -8.22 7.53 25.90
C ARG A 222 -7.89 8.13 24.52
N PRO A 223 -7.74 7.30 23.48
CA PRO A 223 -7.42 7.79 22.15
C PRO A 223 -8.61 8.55 21.55
N VAL A 224 -8.31 9.63 20.83
CA VAL A 224 -9.32 10.43 20.11
C VAL A 224 -9.85 9.69 18.88
N ALA A 225 -9.01 8.86 18.25
CA ALA A 225 -9.39 7.98 17.16
C ALA A 225 -8.63 6.66 17.22
N THR A 226 -9.26 5.58 16.78
CA THR A 226 -8.65 4.26 16.67
C THR A 226 -8.82 3.71 15.26
N LYS A 227 -7.86 2.90 14.82
CA LYS A 227 -7.97 2.17 13.57
C LYS A 227 -7.34 0.79 13.74
N CYS A 228 -8.17 -0.23 13.62
CA CYS A 228 -7.72 -1.62 13.67
C CYS A 228 -7.69 -2.20 12.24
N GLN A 229 -6.52 -2.69 11.83
CA GLN A 229 -6.28 -3.26 10.51
C GLN A 229 -5.89 -4.74 10.65
N LYS A 230 -6.63 -5.62 9.96
CA LYS A 230 -6.31 -7.04 9.90
C LYS A 230 -5.42 -7.36 8.71
N TRP A 231 -4.31 -8.04 8.98
CA TRP A 231 -3.38 -8.52 7.96
C TRP A 231 -3.47 -10.05 7.85
N ARG A 232 -4.46 -10.56 7.12
CA ARG A 232 -4.61 -12.01 6.86
C ARG A 232 -3.36 -12.60 6.20
N TYR A 233 -2.71 -11.81 5.34
CA TYR A 233 -1.44 -12.14 4.71
C TYR A 233 -0.42 -11.06 5.09
N SER A 234 0.15 -11.15 6.29
CA SER A 234 1.11 -10.15 6.81
C SER A 234 2.49 -10.29 6.17
N GLN A 235 3.06 -11.50 6.22
CA GLN A 235 4.41 -11.79 5.76
C GLN A 235 4.52 -13.22 5.19
N VAL A 236 5.48 -13.40 4.30
CA VAL A 236 5.85 -14.66 3.67
C VAL A 236 6.72 -15.43 4.64
N THR A 237 6.29 -16.65 4.98
CA THR A 237 7.08 -17.60 5.77
C THR A 237 7.94 -18.49 4.87
N ASN A 238 7.37 -18.95 3.76
CA ASN A 238 8.04 -19.71 2.72
C ASN A 238 7.74 -19.09 1.36
N ALA A 239 8.77 -18.64 0.66
CA ALA A 239 8.62 -18.12 -0.70
C ALA A 239 8.24 -19.25 -1.68
N ALA A 240 7.59 -18.88 -2.78
CA ALA A 240 7.23 -19.83 -3.84
C ALA A 240 8.49 -20.52 -4.38
N ALA A 241 8.56 -21.85 -4.21
CA ALA A 241 9.67 -22.65 -4.72
C ALA A 241 9.69 -22.61 -6.25
N ASN A 242 10.90 -22.59 -6.84
CA ASN A 242 11.17 -22.64 -8.30
C ASN A 242 10.80 -21.39 -9.13
N TYR A 243 10.29 -20.32 -8.52
CA TYR A 243 9.92 -19.08 -9.21
C TYR A 243 10.63 -17.86 -8.60
N PRO A 244 11.95 -17.71 -8.80
CA PRO A 244 12.71 -16.66 -8.15
C PRO A 244 12.28 -15.29 -8.68
N GLY A 245 11.66 -14.48 -7.82
CA GLY A 245 11.28 -13.10 -8.13
C GLY A 245 9.97 -12.94 -8.90
N GLN A 246 9.59 -13.88 -9.78
CA GLN A 246 8.37 -13.80 -10.59
C GLN A 246 7.94 -15.18 -11.12
N MET A 247 6.66 -15.30 -11.52
CA MET A 247 6.16 -16.45 -12.28
C MET A 247 5.43 -16.00 -13.56
N THR A 248 5.94 -16.38 -14.73
CA THR A 248 5.26 -16.16 -16.02
C THR A 248 4.24 -17.26 -16.26
N LEU A 249 2.96 -16.90 -16.32
CA LEU A 249 1.84 -17.82 -16.54
C LEU A 249 1.49 -17.98 -18.02
N HIS A 250 1.73 -16.95 -18.83
CA HIS A 250 1.40 -16.95 -20.25
C HIS A 250 2.33 -16.02 -21.02
N LEU A 251 2.78 -16.38 -22.22
CA LEU A 251 3.77 -15.61 -22.98
C LEU A 251 3.15 -14.64 -24.00
N LYS A 252 1.98 -14.95 -24.57
CA LYS A 252 1.35 -14.09 -25.60
C LYS A 252 -0.17 -14.27 -25.66
N PRO A 253 -0.98 -13.38 -25.03
CA PRO A 253 -0.57 -12.17 -24.33
C PRO A 253 0.20 -12.48 -23.03
N LEU A 254 1.18 -11.64 -22.68
CA LEU A 254 2.01 -11.87 -21.50
C LEU A 254 1.18 -11.75 -20.22
N LEU A 255 1.30 -12.73 -19.33
CA LEU A 255 0.77 -12.70 -17.97
C LEU A 255 1.87 -13.14 -17.00
N VAL A 256 2.19 -12.29 -16.04
CA VAL A 256 3.26 -12.50 -15.06
C VAL A 256 2.80 -12.12 -13.66
N CYS A 257 3.21 -12.91 -12.67
CA CYS A 257 2.99 -12.66 -11.25
C CYS A 257 4.30 -12.21 -10.59
N GLY A 258 4.21 -11.22 -9.70
CA GLY A 258 5.33 -10.76 -8.89
C GLY A 258 4.84 -10.30 -7.52
N GLY A 259 5.78 -10.07 -6.61
CA GLY A 259 5.57 -9.71 -5.22
C GLY A 259 6.57 -10.36 -4.29
N ASP A 260 6.50 -9.99 -3.02
CA ASP A 260 7.31 -10.57 -1.95
C ASP A 260 7.12 -12.09 -1.78
N GLY A 261 5.96 -12.63 -2.17
CA GLY A 261 5.69 -14.08 -2.21
C GLY A 261 6.68 -14.90 -3.05
N PHE A 262 7.37 -14.26 -4.00
CA PHE A 262 8.41 -14.87 -4.83
C PHE A 262 9.84 -14.55 -4.36
N THR A 263 9.97 -13.80 -3.26
CA THR A 263 11.24 -13.35 -2.69
C THR A 263 11.19 -13.40 -1.16
N GLN A 264 10.97 -12.27 -0.50
CA GLN A 264 10.93 -12.11 0.95
C GLN A 264 10.11 -10.86 1.30
N SER A 265 9.43 -10.86 2.44
CA SER A 265 8.56 -9.76 2.89
C SER A 265 9.32 -8.58 3.50
N ASN A 266 10.18 -7.95 2.69
CA ASN A 266 10.80 -6.67 3.02
C ASN A 266 10.93 -5.79 1.77
N PHE A 267 11.38 -4.56 1.97
CA PHE A 267 11.55 -3.56 0.91
C PHE A 267 12.41 -4.09 -0.26
N ASP A 268 13.56 -4.70 0.05
CA ASP A 268 14.48 -5.23 -0.96
C ASP A 268 13.93 -6.44 -1.71
N GLY A 269 13.11 -7.29 -1.07
CA GLY A 269 12.42 -8.39 -1.73
C GLY A 269 11.43 -7.88 -2.77
N CYS A 270 10.66 -6.84 -2.43
CA CYS A 270 9.76 -6.19 -3.37
C CYS A 270 10.52 -5.57 -4.56
N ILE A 271 11.68 -4.94 -4.34
CA ILE A 271 12.55 -4.43 -5.43
C ILE A 271 13.03 -5.57 -6.32
N ALA A 272 13.58 -6.63 -5.73
CA ALA A 272 14.10 -7.77 -6.48
C ALA A 272 13.01 -8.40 -7.35
N SER A 273 11.80 -8.56 -6.81
CA SER A 273 10.67 -9.06 -7.57
C SER A 273 10.26 -8.11 -8.71
N ALA A 274 10.20 -6.80 -8.48
CA ALA A 274 9.87 -5.83 -9.51
C ALA A 274 10.87 -5.86 -10.68
N LEU A 275 12.17 -5.97 -10.38
CA LEU A 275 13.22 -6.12 -11.39
C LEU A 275 13.07 -7.40 -12.20
N CYS A 276 12.75 -8.53 -11.56
CA CYS A 276 12.48 -9.79 -12.27
C CYS A 276 11.25 -9.70 -13.19
N VAL A 277 10.18 -9.03 -12.74
CA VAL A 277 8.98 -8.78 -13.56
C VAL A 277 9.32 -7.90 -14.76
N LEU A 278 10.08 -6.82 -14.56
CA LEU A 278 10.52 -5.93 -15.63
C LEU A 278 11.31 -6.67 -16.71
N GLU A 279 12.25 -7.54 -16.32
CA GLU A 279 13.04 -8.31 -17.26
C GLU A 279 12.18 -9.27 -18.10
N ALA A 280 11.17 -9.89 -17.48
CA ALA A 280 10.19 -10.71 -18.19
C ALA A 280 9.35 -9.88 -19.18
N LEU A 281 9.07 -8.62 -18.87
CA LEU A 281 8.30 -7.70 -19.71
C LEU A 281 9.09 -7.18 -20.91
N LYS A 282 10.41 -6.91 -20.77
CA LYS A 282 11.26 -6.32 -21.83
C LYS A 282 11.21 -7.05 -23.17
N ASN A 283 11.05 -8.37 -23.15
CA ASN A 283 11.00 -9.17 -24.38
C ASN A 283 9.65 -9.03 -25.14
N HIS A 284 8.67 -8.34 -24.56
CA HIS A 284 7.30 -8.26 -25.04
C HIS A 284 6.82 -6.82 -25.34
N ILE A 285 7.59 -5.79 -24.99
CA ILE A 285 7.22 -4.37 -25.11
C ILE A 285 8.21 -3.55 -25.93
#